data_AF-A0A084JFM2-F1
#
_entry.id   AF-A0A084JFM2-F1
#
_cell.length_a   1.000
_cell.length_b   1.000
_cell.length_c   1.000
_cell.angle_alpha   90.00
_cell.angle_beta   90.00
_cell.angle_gamma   90.00
#
_symmetry.space_group_name_H-M   'P 1'
#
loop_
_entity.id
_entity.type
_entity.pdbx_description
1 polymer ?
#
loop_
_entity_poly.entity_id
_entity_poly.type
_entity_poly.pdbx_seq_one_letter_code
_entity_poly.pdbx_strand_id
1 'polypeptide(L)'
;MEKKTRGFWTTLVLVLYILGGINSLFTPLTNKNTAQIYPELALSNGMVVFSVILGIIIILISIGIFMWKKMAVYALAVYYPVTFLVNLITIDFSMGPIAIGIIIGGIISIVISYLIVFSLLKKIKYNEEVENTMNV
;
A
#
# COMPACT_ATOMS: atom_id res chain seq x y z
N MET A 1 -19.82 -25.07 0.07
CA MET A 1 -18.83 -24.05 0.47
C MET A 1 -19.07 -22.80 -0.37
N GLU A 2 -19.54 -21.70 0.23
CA GLU A 2 -19.62 -20.42 -0.49
C GLU A 2 -18.23 -19.96 -0.93
N LYS A 3 -18.11 -19.49 -2.17
CA LYS A 3 -16.84 -18.97 -2.71
C LYS A 3 -16.54 -17.64 -2.03
N LYS A 4 -15.43 -17.54 -1.30
CA LYS A 4 -15.02 -16.27 -0.66
C LYS A 4 -14.84 -15.18 -1.72
N THR A 5 -15.66 -14.11 -1.69
CA THR A 5 -15.59 -12.99 -2.65
C THR A 5 -15.20 -11.66 -1.99
N ARG A 6 -14.22 -10.96 -2.58
CA ARG A 6 -13.69 -9.68 -2.03
C ARG A 6 -14.49 -8.46 -2.48
N GLY A 7 -15.28 -8.59 -3.55
CA GLY A 7 -15.97 -7.48 -4.20
C GLY A 7 -15.05 -6.79 -5.22
N PHE A 8 -15.67 -6.13 -6.20
CA PHE A 8 -14.95 -5.49 -7.31
C PHE A 8 -13.97 -4.42 -6.81
N TRP A 9 -14.43 -3.47 -5.99
CA TRP A 9 -13.62 -2.35 -5.50
C TRP A 9 -12.37 -2.79 -4.73
N THR A 10 -12.50 -3.76 -3.83
CA THR A 10 -11.35 -4.29 -3.09
C THR A 10 -10.36 -4.98 -4.03
N THR A 11 -10.86 -5.70 -5.04
CA THR A 11 -10.00 -6.37 -6.03
C THR A 11 -9.26 -5.34 -6.89
N LEU A 12 -9.96 -4.32 -7.36
CA LEU A 12 -9.38 -3.23 -8.14
C LEU A 12 -8.26 -2.53 -7.38
N VAL A 13 -8.50 -2.15 -6.11
CA VAL A 13 -7.48 -1.47 -5.31
C VAL A 13 -6.26 -2.37 -5.06
N LEU A 14 -6.46 -3.67 -4.80
CA LEU A 14 -5.32 -4.60 -4.65
C LEU A 14 -4.49 -4.72 -5.93
N VAL A 15 -5.13 -4.70 -7.11
CA VAL A 15 -4.40 -4.66 -8.38
C VAL A 15 -3.62 -3.35 -8.52
N LEU A 16 -4.22 -2.21 -8.18
CA LEU A 16 -3.52 -0.92 -8.17
C LEU A 16 -2.33 -0.91 -7.20
N TYR A 17 -2.44 -1.58 -6.05
CA TYR A 17 -1.33 -1.73 -5.11
C TYR A 17 -0.19 -2.58 -5.67
N ILE A 18 -0.50 -3.66 -6.40
CA ILE A 18 0.52 -4.45 -7.11
C ILE A 18 1.21 -3.59 -8.17
N LEU A 19 0.45 -2.86 -8.99
CA LEU A 19 1.01 -1.98 -10.01
C LEU A 19 1.86 -0.86 -9.41
N GLY A 20 1.39 -0.26 -8.31
CA GLY A 20 2.15 0.73 -7.56
C GLY A 20 3.45 0.16 -7.00
N GLY A 21 3.40 -1.05 -6.43
CA GLY A 21 4.60 -1.73 -5.94
C GLY A 21 5.59 -2.06 -7.05
N ILE A 22 5.12 -2.50 -8.23
CA ILE A 22 5.96 -2.72 -9.41
C ILE A 22 6.61 -1.40 -9.84
N ASN A 23 5.85 -0.32 -9.90
CA ASN A 23 6.37 1.01 -10.23
C ASN A 23 7.51 1.43 -9.27
N SER A 24 7.38 1.13 -7.97
CA SER A 24 8.44 1.37 -6.99
C SER A 24 9.73 0.56 -7.23
N LEU A 25 9.65 -0.59 -7.91
CA LEU A 25 10.85 -1.35 -8.30
C LEU A 25 11.63 -0.66 -9.43
N PHE A 26 10.96 0.17 -10.24
CA PHE A 26 11.58 0.95 -11.31
C PHE A 26 12.13 2.30 -10.82
N THR A 27 11.91 2.66 -9.54
CA THR A 27 12.41 3.91 -8.94
C THR A 27 13.91 4.16 -9.15
N PRO A 28 14.82 3.18 -9.09
CA PRO A 28 16.24 3.44 -9.35
C PRO A 28 16.51 3.96 -10.77
N LEU A 29 15.78 3.42 -11.76
CA LEU A 29 15.93 3.81 -13.17
C LEU A 29 15.31 5.17 -13.42
N THR A 30 14.09 5.41 -12.91
CA THR A 30 13.43 6.70 -13.08
C THR A 30 14.16 7.81 -12.33
N ASN A 31 14.66 7.54 -11.12
CA ASN A 31 15.42 8.52 -10.34
C ASN A 31 16.75 8.91 -11.00
N LYS A 32 17.43 7.97 -11.66
CA LYS A 32 18.64 8.28 -12.44
C LYS A 32 18.35 9.28 -13.56
N ASN A 33 17.24 9.11 -14.26
CA ASN A 33 16.81 10.04 -15.31
C ASN A 33 16.37 11.39 -14.70
N THR A 34 15.60 11.36 -13.61
CA THR A 34 15.20 12.59 -12.89
C THR A 34 16.40 13.39 -12.43
N ALA A 35 17.44 12.74 -11.88
CA ALA A 35 18.66 13.42 -11.46
C ALA A 35 19.42 14.13 -12.60
N GLN A 36 19.22 13.71 -13.85
CA GLN A 36 19.82 14.35 -15.01
C GLN A 36 19.00 15.53 -15.53
N ILE A 37 17.67 15.45 -15.43
CA ILE A 37 16.75 16.43 -16.05
C ILE A 37 16.27 17.48 -15.01
N TYR A 38 15.98 17.04 -13.79
CA TYR A 38 15.44 17.82 -12.67
C TYR A 38 16.14 17.40 -11.35
N PRO A 39 17.40 17.79 -11.13
CA PRO A 39 18.20 17.34 -9.99
C PRO A 39 17.57 17.69 -8.63
N GLU A 40 16.82 18.78 -8.55
CA GLU A 40 16.08 19.21 -7.37
C GLU A 40 14.91 18.28 -6.99
N LEU A 41 14.44 17.44 -7.93
CA LEU A 41 13.39 16.44 -7.71
C LEU A 41 13.96 15.03 -7.47
N ALA A 42 15.29 14.87 -7.56
CA ALA A 42 15.92 13.58 -7.39
C ALA A 42 15.87 13.13 -5.93
N LEU A 43 15.46 11.88 -5.72
CA LEU A 43 15.49 11.24 -4.42
C LEU A 43 16.94 10.92 -4.02
N SER A 44 17.21 11.00 -2.72
CA SER A 44 18.44 10.48 -2.14
C SER A 44 18.55 8.96 -2.37
N ASN A 45 19.77 8.42 -2.41
CA ASN A 45 19.99 6.99 -2.56
C ASN A 45 19.25 6.15 -1.50
N GLY A 46 19.17 6.67 -0.26
CA GLY A 46 18.39 6.03 0.81
C GLY A 46 16.90 5.94 0.49
N MET A 47 16.31 7.02 -0.04
CA MET A 47 14.90 7.04 -0.44
C MET A 47 14.59 6.15 -1.65
N VAL A 48 15.54 6.00 -2.57
CA VAL A 48 15.43 5.05 -3.69
C VAL A 48 15.36 3.62 -3.17
N VAL A 49 16.30 3.22 -2.30
CA VAL A 49 16.32 1.87 -1.71
C VAL A 49 15.06 1.63 -0.88
N PHE A 50 14.66 2.60 -0.06
CA PHE A 50 13.44 2.53 0.74
C PHE A 50 12.19 2.32 -0.13
N SER A 51 12.07 3.06 -1.24
CA SER A 51 10.96 2.93 -2.19
C SER A 51 10.88 1.52 -2.77
N VAL A 52 12.00 0.92 -3.16
CA VAL A 52 12.05 -0.46 -3.68
C VAL A 52 11.58 -1.45 -2.61
N ILE A 53 12.07 -1.32 -1.37
CA ILE A 53 11.69 -2.20 -0.25
C ILE A 53 10.17 -2.12 0.00
N LEU A 54 9.63 -0.91 0.09
CA LEU A 54 8.19 -0.69 0.24
C LEU A 54 7.39 -1.30 -0.92
N GLY A 55 7.88 -1.16 -2.15
CA GLY A 55 7.30 -1.78 -3.34
C GLY A 55 7.17 -3.30 -3.23
N ILE A 56 8.23 -3.97 -2.76
CA ILE A 56 8.20 -5.42 -2.52
C ILE A 56 7.18 -5.76 -1.42
N ILE A 57 7.20 -5.02 -0.30
CA ILE A 57 6.30 -5.27 0.83
C ILE A 57 4.84 -5.16 0.41
N ILE A 58 4.44 -4.12 -0.32
CA ILE A 58 3.03 -3.94 -0.72
C ILE A 58 2.56 -5.01 -1.71
N ILE A 59 3.45 -5.51 -2.57
CA ILE A 59 3.16 -6.65 -3.45
C ILE A 59 2.88 -7.89 -2.60
N LEU A 60 3.76 -8.20 -1.63
CA LEU A 60 3.59 -9.36 -0.75
C LEU A 60 2.33 -9.27 0.12
N ILE A 61 2.02 -8.09 0.65
CA ILE A 61 0.77 -7.83 1.37
C ILE A 61 -0.43 -8.09 0.45
N SER A 62 -0.40 -7.55 -0.76
CA SER A 62 -1.49 -7.71 -1.72
C SER A 62 -1.71 -9.19 -2.07
N ILE A 63 -0.64 -9.94 -2.36
CA ILE A 63 -0.70 -11.39 -2.61
C ILE A 63 -1.26 -12.13 -1.39
N GLY A 64 -0.80 -11.81 -0.18
CA GLY A 64 -1.32 -12.40 1.05
C GLY A 64 -2.83 -12.15 1.23
N ILE A 65 -3.32 -10.97 0.86
CA ILE A 65 -4.75 -10.66 0.84
C ILE A 65 -5.47 -11.46 -0.26
N PHE A 66 -4.86 -11.64 -1.44
CA PHE A 66 -5.36 -12.55 -2.48
C PHE A 66 -5.45 -14.01 -2.01
N MET A 67 -4.67 -14.39 -0.99
CA MET A 67 -4.73 -15.70 -0.35
C MET A 67 -5.61 -15.72 0.91
N TRP A 68 -6.37 -14.65 1.19
CA TRP A 68 -7.21 -14.50 2.38
C TRP A 68 -6.46 -14.65 3.71
N LYS A 69 -5.17 -14.29 3.76
CA LYS A 69 -4.38 -14.34 5.00
C LYS A 69 -4.70 -13.12 5.87
N LYS A 70 -5.29 -13.36 7.04
CA LYS A 70 -5.66 -12.32 8.03
C LYS A 70 -4.47 -11.42 8.42
N MET A 71 -3.28 -12.01 8.58
CA MET A 71 -2.05 -11.26 8.87
C MET A 71 -1.68 -10.25 7.77
N ALA A 72 -1.95 -10.56 6.50
CA ALA A 72 -1.69 -9.62 5.40
C ALA A 72 -2.66 -8.43 5.45
N VAL A 73 -3.90 -8.64 5.89
CA VAL A 73 -4.87 -7.56 6.10
C VAL A 73 -4.40 -6.63 7.22
N TYR A 74 -3.89 -7.17 8.33
CA TYR A 74 -3.30 -6.34 9.39
C TYR A 74 -2.03 -5.62 8.93
N ALA A 75 -1.17 -6.26 8.14
CA ALA A 75 0.01 -5.62 7.58
C ALA A 75 -0.35 -4.42 6.70
N LEU A 76 -1.44 -4.49 5.92
CA LEU A 76 -1.93 -3.36 5.12
C LEU A 76 -2.32 -2.16 5.99
N ALA A 77 -2.94 -2.41 7.16
CA ALA A 77 -3.34 -1.36 8.10
C ALA A 77 -2.13 -0.57 8.64
N VAL A 78 -0.97 -1.22 8.76
CA VAL A 78 0.27 -0.60 9.26
C VAL A 78 1.09 0.03 8.13
N TYR A 79 1.09 -0.59 6.95
CA TYR A 79 1.92 -0.20 5.81
C TYR A 79 1.76 1.27 5.41
N TYR A 80 0.52 1.74 5.23
CA TYR A 80 0.26 3.10 4.77
C TYR A 80 0.57 4.17 5.82
N PRO A 81 0.19 4.03 7.11
CA PRO A 81 0.63 4.94 8.16
C PRO A 81 2.15 5.04 8.29
N VAL A 82 2.86 3.91 8.26
CA VAL A 82 4.34 3.92 8.37
C VAL A 82 4.96 4.62 7.16
N THR A 83 4.52 4.29 5.96
CA THR A 83 5.01 4.93 4.73
C THR A 83 4.75 6.45 4.76
N PHE A 84 3.58 6.86 5.24
CA PHE A 84 3.22 8.26 5.37
C PHE A 84 4.11 9.01 6.37
N LEU A 85 4.37 8.42 7.54
CA LEU A 85 5.24 9.01 8.55
C LEU A 85 6.68 9.16 8.05
N VAL A 86 7.21 8.15 7.34
CA VAL A 86 8.55 8.24 6.74
C VAL A 86 8.60 9.35 5.70
N ASN A 87 7.61 9.43 4.81
CA ASN A 87 7.56 10.51 3.82
C ASN A 87 7.48 11.89 4.47
N LEU A 88 6.71 12.05 5.55
CA LEU A 88 6.58 13.31 6.30
C LEU A 88 7.90 13.78 6.91
N ILE A 89 8.73 12.88 7.46
CA ILE A 89 10.01 13.28 8.05
C ILE A 89 11.10 13.57 7.00
N THR A 90 10.93 13.07 5.78
CA THR A 90 11.86 13.28 4.67
C THR A 90 11.43 14.37 3.69
N ILE A 91 10.27 14.98 3.91
CA ILE A 91 9.69 15.94 2.96
C ILE A 91 10.44 17.27 3.00
N ASP A 92 10.73 17.83 1.83
CA ASP A 92 11.21 19.19 1.72
C ASP A 92 10.03 20.16 1.64
N PHE A 93 9.75 20.85 2.74
CA PHE A 93 8.66 21.83 2.83
C PHE A 93 8.90 23.09 1.99
N SER A 94 10.12 23.31 1.48
CA SER A 94 10.38 24.41 0.54
C SER A 94 9.67 24.19 -0.81
N MET A 95 9.35 22.94 -1.15
CA MET A 95 8.60 22.55 -2.35
C MET A 95 7.09 22.54 -2.12
N GLY A 96 6.53 23.68 -1.71
CA GLY A 96 5.16 23.82 -1.19
C GLY A 96 4.06 22.99 -1.91
N PRO A 97 3.85 23.14 -3.24
CA PRO A 97 2.81 22.38 -3.95
C PRO A 97 3.02 20.86 -3.93
N ILE A 98 4.27 20.41 -4.04
CA ILE A 98 4.62 18.98 -4.03
C ILE A 98 4.41 18.42 -2.63
N ALA A 99 4.85 19.16 -1.61
CA ALA A 99 4.70 18.77 -0.21
C ALA A 99 3.22 18.57 0.17
N ILE A 100 2.35 19.51 -0.22
CA ILE A 100 0.89 19.41 -0.02
C ILE A 100 0.32 18.18 -0.74
N GLY A 101 0.74 17.93 -1.98
CA GLY A 101 0.31 16.77 -2.75
C GLY A 101 0.66 15.44 -2.07
N ILE A 102 1.87 15.32 -1.53
CA ILE A 102 2.32 14.15 -0.76
C ILE A 102 1.47 13.97 0.50
N ILE A 103 1.19 15.06 1.24
CA ILE A 103 0.39 15.01 2.47
C ILE A 103 -1.02 14.51 2.19
N ILE A 104 -1.69 15.13 1.22
CA ILE A 104 -3.07 14.78 0.83
C ILE A 104 -3.12 13.34 0.30
N GLY A 105 -2.20 12.97 -0.58
CA GLY A 105 -2.11 11.62 -1.12
C GLY A 105 -1.88 10.56 -0.05
N GLY A 106 -1.05 10.86 0.95
CA GLY A 106 -0.80 10.00 2.10
C GLY A 106 -2.05 9.79 2.96
N ILE A 107 -2.77 10.86 3.30
CA ILE A 107 -4.02 10.78 4.07
C ILE A 107 -5.08 9.96 3.31
N ILE A 108 -5.27 10.22 2.02
CA ILE A 108 -6.21 9.47 1.17
C ILE A 108 -5.85 7.98 1.18
N SER A 109 -4.56 7.66 1.03
CA SER A 109 -4.09 6.28 1.01
C SER A 109 -4.37 5.55 2.32
N ILE A 110 -4.17 6.23 3.46
CA ILE A 110 -4.54 5.71 4.78
C ILE A 110 -6.04 5.43 4.83
N VAL A 111 -6.89 6.40 4.51
CA VAL A 111 -8.36 6.22 4.57
C VAL A 111 -8.83 5.04 3.71
N ILE A 112 -8.37 4.96 2.45
CA ILE A 112 -8.72 3.84 1.56
C ILE A 112 -8.26 2.50 2.14
N SER A 113 -7.03 2.43 2.67
CA SER A 113 -6.50 1.21 3.25
C SER A 113 -7.33 0.73 4.44
N TYR A 114 -7.74 1.64 5.34
CA TYR A 114 -8.57 1.29 6.49
C TYR A 114 -9.98 0.83 6.09
N LEU A 115 -10.58 1.43 5.06
CA LEU A 115 -11.87 0.96 4.51
C LEU A 115 -11.76 -0.47 3.96
N ILE A 116 -10.67 -0.78 3.27
CA ILE A 116 -10.39 -2.13 2.75
C ILE A 116 -10.17 -3.12 3.89
N VAL A 117 -9.34 -2.75 4.87
CA VAL A 117 -9.05 -3.57 6.05
C VAL A 117 -10.34 -3.90 6.79
N PHE A 118 -11.18 -2.90 7.07
CA PHE A 118 -12.45 -3.08 7.75
C PHE A 118 -13.38 -4.03 6.96
N SER A 119 -13.53 -3.81 5.65
CA SER A 119 -14.35 -4.65 4.77
C SER A 119 -13.87 -6.11 4.75
N LEU A 120 -12.56 -6.33 4.64
CA LEU A 120 -11.97 -7.67 4.59
C LEU A 120 -12.05 -8.39 5.94
N LEU A 121 -11.77 -7.71 7.06
CA LEU A 121 -11.87 -8.31 8.39
C LEU A 121 -13.30 -8.72 8.72
N LYS A 122 -14.30 -7.89 8.35
CA LYS A 122 -15.71 -8.24 8.52
C LYS A 122 -16.06 -9.53 7.77
N LYS A 123 -15.59 -9.68 6.53
CA LYS A 123 -15.80 -10.89 5.72
C LYS A 123 -15.06 -12.11 6.26
N ILE A 124 -13.82 -11.94 6.72
CA ILE A 124 -13.03 -13.02 7.32
C ILE A 124 -13.73 -13.53 8.57
N LYS A 125 -14.16 -12.64 9.47
CA LYS A 125 -14.87 -13.00 10.70
C LYS A 125 -16.17 -13.76 10.41
N TYR A 126 -16.98 -13.27 9.47
CA TYR A 126 -18.22 -13.96 9.07
C TYR A 126 -17.94 -15.39 8.58
N ASN A 127 -16.91 -15.57 7.73
CA ASN A 127 -16.54 -16.90 7.25
C ASN A 127 -16.04 -17.82 8.36
N GLU A 128 -15.27 -17.29 9.33
CA GLU A 128 -14.82 -18.05 10.52
C GLU A 128 -16.03 -18.49 11.37
N GLU A 129 -17.03 -17.63 11.56
CA GLU A 129 -18.26 -17.94 12.31
C GLU A 129 -19.12 -19.00 11.61
N VAL A 130 -19.31 -18.92 10.30
CA VAL A 130 -20.07 -19.91 9.50
C VAL A 130 -19.38 -21.27 9.44
N GLU A 131 -18.06 -21.31 9.31
CA GLU A 131 -17.30 -22.55 9.29
C GLU A 131 -17.39 -23.29 10.65
N ASN A 132 -17.37 -22.54 11.75
CA ASN A 132 -17.53 -23.11 13.09
C ASN A 132 -18.94 -23.68 13.34
N THR A 133 -20.01 -23.11 12.77
CA THR A 133 -21.37 -23.63 12.95
C THR A 133 -21.69 -24.85 12.08
N MET A 134 -20.96 -25.07 10.99
CA MET A 134 -21.11 -26.26 10.13
C MET A 134 -20.32 -27.48 10.65
N ASN A 135 -19.37 -27.26 11.56
CA ASN A 135 -18.52 -28.30 12.15
C ASN A 135 -19.00 -28.77 13.54
N VAL A 136 -20.17 -28.31 13.99
CA VAL A 136 -20.90 -28.77 15.19
C VAL A 136 -22.09 -29.61 14.74
#